data_AF-A0A3C1LF50-F1
#
_entry.id   AF-A0A3C1LF50-F1
#
_cell.length_a   1.000
_cell.length_b   1.000
_cell.length_c   1.000
_cell.angle_alpha   90.00
_cell.angle_beta   90.00
_cell.angle_gamma   90.00
#
_symmetry.space_group_name_H-M   'P 1'
#
loop_
_entity.id
_entity.type
_entity.pdbx_description
1 polymer ?
#
loop_
_entity_poly.entity_id
_entity_poly.type
_entity_poly.pdbx_seq_one_letter_code
_entity_poly.pdbx_strand_id
1 'polypeptide(L)'
;SLNSLASCTMIDFYCRFKYGTSTPVCSEADKQKQYRLSKWYTFGWGVFCIIVAQFSNRMGSLIEAVNVLGSLFYGVILGIFLVAFYMKRIGGKAVFWSAVVSELIIIMLFVLDNNGTIGLGFLWLNVIGALLVCLLAYTLSFFINEKKAATVLL
;
A
#
# COMPACT_ATOMS: atom_id res chain seq x y z
N SER A 1 -9.62 -13.36 -7.98
CA SER A 1 -9.03 -12.06 -7.56
C SER A 1 -10.07 -11.06 -7.10
N LEU A 2 -11.19 -10.85 -7.81
CA LEU A 2 -12.27 -9.93 -7.43
C LEU A 2 -12.85 -10.13 -6.01
N ASN A 3 -13.09 -11.37 -5.60
CA ASN A 3 -13.63 -11.67 -4.27
C ASN A 3 -12.65 -11.31 -3.12
N SER A 4 -11.34 -11.40 -3.38
CA SER A 4 -10.30 -11.00 -2.43
C SER A 4 -10.20 -9.48 -2.32
N LEU A 5 -10.28 -8.76 -3.44
CA LEU A 5 -10.29 -7.30 -3.47
C LEU A 5 -11.53 -6.71 -2.78
N ALA A 6 -12.70 -7.30 -3.04
CA ALA A 6 -13.95 -6.95 -2.38
C ALA A 6 -13.90 -7.21 -0.87
N SER A 7 -13.29 -8.33 -0.44
CA SER A 7 -13.12 -8.65 0.98
C SER A 7 -12.16 -7.67 1.68
N CYS A 8 -11.01 -7.34 1.07
CA CYS A 8 -10.09 -6.34 1.63
C CYS A 8 -10.77 -4.97 1.74
N THR A 9 -11.48 -4.52 0.68
CA THR A 9 -12.22 -3.24 0.70
C THR A 9 -13.27 -3.22 1.83
N MET A 10 -13.98 -4.32 2.03
CA MET A 10 -15.00 -4.45 3.06
C MET A 10 -14.42 -4.40 4.48
N ILE A 11 -13.31 -5.09 4.72
CA ILE A 11 -12.70 -5.17 6.05
C ILE A 11 -11.95 -3.86 6.37
N ASP A 12 -11.13 -3.38 5.44
CA ASP A 12 -10.24 -2.23 5.65
C ASP A 12 -10.97 -0.89 5.59
N PHE A 13 -11.97 -0.73 4.73
CA PHE A 13 -12.75 0.52 4.65
C PHE A 13 -14.07 0.42 5.41
N TYR A 14 -14.93 -0.58 5.14
CA TYR A 14 -16.29 -0.57 5.70
C TYR A 14 -16.33 -0.89 7.20
N CYS A 15 -15.72 -2.00 7.63
CA CYS A 15 -15.69 -2.36 9.05
C CYS A 15 -14.87 -1.37 9.88
N ARG A 16 -13.69 -0.98 9.40
CA ARG A 16 -12.80 -0.04 10.10
C ARG A 16 -13.42 1.34 10.29
N PHE A 17 -14.11 1.88 9.26
CA PHE A 17 -14.68 3.22 9.30
C PHE A 17 -16.00 3.27 10.07
N LYS A 18 -16.79 2.18 10.07
CA LYS A 18 -18.12 2.15 10.73
C LYS A 18 -18.07 1.67 12.18
N TYR A 19 -17.12 0.82 12.57
CA TYR A 19 -17.05 0.24 13.91
C TYR A 19 -15.80 0.64 14.72
N GLY A 20 -14.81 1.32 14.11
CA GLY A 20 -13.54 1.61 14.79
C GLY A 20 -12.77 0.34 15.19
N THR A 21 -11.77 0.46 16.06
CA THR A 21 -10.95 -0.66 16.60
C THR A 21 -11.72 -1.60 17.53
N SER A 22 -13.04 -1.49 17.59
CA SER A 22 -13.90 -2.36 18.38
C SER A 22 -14.36 -3.52 17.49
N THR A 23 -13.92 -4.72 17.86
CA THR A 23 -14.38 -5.99 17.27
C THR A 23 -15.89 -5.99 17.04
N PRO A 24 -16.38 -6.32 15.83
CA PRO A 24 -17.82 -6.39 15.61
C PRO A 24 -18.38 -7.55 16.43
N VAL A 25 -19.20 -7.24 17.43
CA VAL A 25 -20.08 -8.21 18.09
C VAL A 25 -21.01 -8.75 16.99
N CYS A 26 -20.73 -9.97 16.53
CA CYS A 26 -21.44 -10.59 15.41
C CYS A 26 -22.85 -11.05 15.84
N SER A 27 -23.84 -10.19 15.67
CA SER A 27 -25.23 -10.63 15.61
C SER A 27 -25.54 -11.18 14.21
N GLU A 28 -26.34 -12.25 14.10
CA GLU A 28 -26.71 -12.89 12.82
C GLU A 28 -27.33 -11.91 11.80
N ALA A 29 -27.98 -10.85 12.28
CA ALA A 29 -28.53 -9.78 11.45
C ALA A 29 -27.45 -8.95 10.70
N ASP A 30 -26.24 -8.84 11.25
CA ASP A 30 -25.14 -8.12 10.62
C ASP A 30 -24.46 -8.96 9.53
N LYS A 31 -24.45 -10.30 9.65
CA LYS A 31 -23.87 -11.20 8.63
C LYS A 31 -24.61 -11.10 7.29
N GLN A 32 -25.93 -10.98 7.30
CA GLN A 32 -26.72 -10.82 6.06
C GLN A 32 -26.48 -9.46 5.38
N LYS A 33 -26.36 -8.38 6.16
CA LYS A 33 -25.99 -7.05 5.63
C LYS A 33 -24.58 -7.08 5.06
N GLN A 34 -23.64 -7.72 5.75
CA GLN A 34 -22.26 -7.87 5.31
C GLN A 34 -22.21 -8.61 3.95
N TYR A 35 -22.92 -9.72 3.79
CA TYR A 35 -22.95 -10.47 2.53
C TYR A 35 -23.50 -9.66 1.34
N ARG A 36 -24.57 -8.87 1.55
CA ARG A 36 -25.14 -8.01 0.51
C ARG A 36 -24.17 -6.88 0.10
N LEU A 37 -23.44 -6.33 1.07
CA LEU A 37 -22.41 -5.32 0.85
C LEU A 37 -21.20 -5.89 0.10
N SER A 38 -20.72 -7.09 0.45
CA SER A 38 -19.61 -7.74 -0.28
C SER A 38 -19.96 -7.97 -1.75
N LYS A 39 -21.22 -8.32 -2.06
CA LYS A 39 -21.70 -8.42 -3.44
C LYS A 39 -21.68 -7.08 -4.17
N TRP A 40 -22.06 -5.99 -3.50
CA TRP A 40 -22.00 -4.64 -4.05
C TRP A 40 -20.57 -4.18 -4.33
N TYR A 41 -19.62 -4.47 -3.44
CA TYR A 41 -18.20 -4.21 -3.70
C TYR A 41 -17.66 -5.06 -4.85
N THR A 42 -18.05 -6.34 -4.92
CA THR A 42 -17.66 -7.21 -6.05
C THR A 42 -18.22 -6.69 -7.37
N PHE A 43 -19.47 -6.21 -7.37
CA PHE A 43 -20.08 -5.60 -8.55
C PHE A 43 -19.40 -4.28 -8.92
N GLY A 44 -19.13 -3.40 -7.95
CA GLY A 44 -18.41 -2.15 -8.16
C GLY A 44 -17.01 -2.36 -8.75
N TRP A 45 -16.25 -3.30 -8.19
CA TRP A 45 -14.95 -3.69 -8.75
C TRP A 45 -15.08 -4.32 -10.14
N GLY A 46 -16.13 -5.10 -10.40
CA GLY A 46 -16.42 -5.64 -11.74
C GLY A 46 -16.67 -4.55 -12.77
N VAL A 47 -17.49 -3.55 -12.45
CA VAL A 47 -17.75 -2.39 -13.31
C VAL A 47 -16.48 -1.57 -13.52
N PHE A 48 -15.69 -1.33 -12.47
CA PHE A 48 -14.40 -0.66 -12.57
C PHE A 48 -13.46 -1.40 -13.54
N CYS A 49 -13.35 -2.73 -13.43
CA CYS A 49 -12.55 -3.54 -14.36
C CYS A 49 -13.01 -3.42 -15.81
N ILE A 50 -14.32 -3.37 -16.07
CA ILE A 50 -14.87 -3.20 -17.42
C ILE A 50 -14.49 -1.83 -17.99
N ILE A 51 -14.61 -0.76 -17.20
CA ILE A 51 -14.22 0.59 -17.60
C ILE A 51 -12.72 0.64 -17.92
N VAL A 52 -11.88 0.12 -17.01
CA VAL A 52 -10.42 0.06 -17.22
C VAL A 52 -10.09 -0.75 -18.48
N ALA A 53 -10.76 -1.87 -18.72
CA ALA A 53 -10.56 -2.68 -19.93
C ALA A 53 -10.90 -1.91 -21.23
N GLN A 54 -11.86 -0.99 -21.21
CA GLN A 54 -12.16 -0.13 -22.36
C GLN A 54 -11.05 0.89 -22.63
N PHE A 55 -10.45 1.47 -21.58
CA PHE A 55 -9.31 2.40 -21.72
C PHE A 55 -7.99 1.69 -22.04
N SER A 56 -7.85 0.45 -21.58
CA SER A 56 -6.71 -0.45 -21.78
C SER A 56 -6.37 -0.65 -23.26
N ASN A 57 -7.34 -0.56 -24.16
CA ASN A 57 -7.15 -0.76 -25.60
C ASN A 57 -6.32 0.35 -26.27
N ARG A 58 -6.03 1.46 -25.58
CA ARG A 58 -5.20 2.57 -26.07
C ARG A 58 -3.81 2.66 -25.43
N MET A 59 -3.51 1.83 -24.42
CA MET A 59 -2.21 1.77 -23.76
C MET A 59 -1.38 0.68 -24.41
N GLY A 60 -0.15 0.99 -24.87
CA GLY A 60 0.71 0.13 -25.70
C GLY A 60 0.72 -1.37 -25.35
N SER A 61 1.79 -1.87 -24.73
CA SER A 61 1.83 -3.26 -24.28
C SER A 61 1.31 -3.34 -22.84
N LEU A 62 0.16 -3.97 -22.62
CA LEU A 62 -0.44 -4.08 -21.27
C LEU A 62 0.47 -4.78 -20.27
N ILE A 63 1.24 -5.76 -20.73
CA ILE A 63 2.20 -6.45 -19.88
C ILE A 63 3.33 -5.51 -19.44
N GLU A 64 3.76 -4.58 -20.29
CA GLU A 64 4.77 -3.58 -19.97
C GLU A 64 4.24 -2.55 -18.96
N ALA A 65 3.03 -2.03 -19.19
CA ALA A 65 2.38 -1.12 -18.25
C ALA A 65 2.18 -1.75 -16.86
N VAL A 66 1.76 -3.02 -16.80
CA VAL A 66 1.61 -3.76 -15.55
C VAL A 66 2.95 -4.00 -14.86
N ASN A 67 4.01 -4.27 -15.62
CA ASN A 67 5.34 -4.53 -15.07
C ASN A 67 5.98 -3.26 -14.49
N VAL A 68 5.77 -2.12 -15.16
CA VAL A 68 6.13 -0.80 -14.64
C VAL A 68 5.34 -0.50 -13.36
N LEU A 69 4.01 -0.63 -13.39
CA LEU A 69 3.16 -0.37 -12.23
C LEU A 69 3.51 -1.28 -11.05
N GLY A 70 3.74 -2.56 -11.32
CA GLY A 70 4.17 -3.53 -10.32
C GLY A 70 5.51 -3.13 -9.69
N SER A 71 6.47 -2.70 -10.48
CA SER A 71 7.79 -2.30 -9.98
C SER A 71 7.76 -1.02 -9.12
N LEU A 72 6.82 -0.11 -9.39
CA LEU A 72 6.59 1.09 -8.56
C LEU A 72 6.13 0.71 -7.15
N PHE A 73 5.10 -0.14 -7.04
CA PHE A 73 4.50 -0.47 -5.75
C PHE A 73 5.22 -1.59 -4.99
N TYR A 74 5.73 -2.62 -5.68
CA TYR A 74 6.33 -3.78 -5.01
C TYR A 74 7.58 -3.40 -4.20
N GLY A 75 8.35 -2.40 -4.62
CA GLY A 75 9.53 -1.93 -3.88
C GLY A 75 9.19 -1.43 -2.49
N VAL A 76 8.20 -0.55 -2.39
CA VAL A 76 7.75 -0.02 -1.10
C VAL A 76 7.16 -1.12 -0.23
N ILE A 77 6.34 -2.00 -0.81
CA ILE A 77 5.75 -3.14 -0.08
C ILE A 77 6.83 -4.07 0.48
N LEU A 78 7.83 -4.43 -0.34
CA LEU A 78 8.96 -5.26 0.08
C LEU A 78 9.75 -4.59 1.21
N GLY A 79 10.00 -3.28 1.10
CA GLY A 79 10.65 -2.49 2.15
C GLY A 79 9.88 -2.48 3.47
N ILE A 80 8.55 -2.35 3.43
CA ILE A 80 7.70 -2.42 4.63
C ILE A 80 7.84 -3.79 5.30
N PHE A 81 7.79 -4.88 4.51
CA PHE A 81 7.96 -6.24 5.04
C PHE A 81 9.35 -6.45 5.64
N LEU A 82 10.41 -5.97 4.98
CA LEU A 82 11.78 -6.03 5.51
C LEU A 82 11.89 -5.34 6.87
N VAL A 83 11.37 -4.12 6.99
CA VAL A 83 11.37 -3.39 8.25
C VAL A 83 10.55 -4.12 9.33
N ALA A 84 9.38 -4.65 8.98
CA ALA A 84 8.52 -5.37 9.91
C ALA A 84 9.17 -6.66 10.46
N PHE A 85 9.88 -7.43 9.61
CA PHE A 85 10.50 -8.69 10.03
C PHE A 85 11.86 -8.49 10.72
N TYR A 86 12.74 -7.66 10.14
CA TYR A 86 14.12 -7.52 10.61
C TYR A 86 14.27 -6.43 11.69
N MET A 87 13.47 -5.38 11.64
CA MET A 87 13.61 -4.21 12.51
C MET A 87 12.44 -4.09 13.49
N LYS A 88 12.23 -5.13 14.31
CA LYS A 88 11.14 -5.22 15.31
C LYS A 88 11.07 -4.05 16.31
N ARG A 89 12.13 -3.25 16.42
CA ARG A 89 12.17 -2.05 17.28
C ARG A 89 11.54 -0.81 16.64
N ILE A 90 11.29 -0.83 15.33
CA ILE A 90 10.74 0.31 14.60
C ILE A 90 9.22 0.34 14.77
N GLY A 91 8.70 1.47 15.25
CA GLY A 91 7.26 1.65 15.45
C GLY A 91 6.50 1.76 14.12
N GLY A 92 5.28 1.21 14.05
CA GLY A 92 4.46 1.24 12.83
C GLY A 92 4.20 2.63 12.25
N LYS A 93 4.21 3.69 13.08
CA LYS A 93 4.13 5.09 12.61
C LYS A 93 5.34 5.49 11.76
N ALA A 94 6.55 5.08 12.16
CA ALA A 94 7.77 5.37 11.40
C ALA A 94 7.73 4.64 10.05
N VAL A 95 7.31 3.38 10.05
CA VAL A 95 7.15 2.57 8.82
C VAL A 95 6.12 3.20 7.88
N PHE A 96 4.99 3.67 8.41
CA PHE A 96 3.94 4.31 7.62
C PHE A 96 4.44 5.59 6.94
N TRP A 97 5.06 6.50 7.69
CA TRP A 97 5.60 7.75 7.11
C TRP A 97 6.73 7.47 6.12
N SER A 98 7.56 6.47 6.39
CA SER A 98 8.62 6.05 5.46
C SER A 98 8.05 5.50 4.16
N ALA A 99 6.99 4.68 4.23
CA ALA A 99 6.32 4.15 3.06
C ALA A 99 5.73 5.27 2.19
N VAL A 100 5.03 6.24 2.80
CA VAL A 100 4.43 7.37 2.07
C VAL A 100 5.50 8.23 1.39
N VAL A 101 6.58 8.56 2.10
CA VAL A 101 7.66 9.38 1.53
C VAL A 101 8.41 8.62 0.44
N SER A 102 8.72 7.34 0.65
CA SER A 102 9.35 6.50 -0.38
C SER A 102 8.50 6.39 -1.64
N GLU A 103 7.19 6.19 -1.49
CA GLU A 103 6.26 6.11 -2.63
C GLU A 103 6.29 7.41 -3.45
N LEU A 104 6.24 8.57 -2.79
CA LEU A 104 6.33 9.86 -3.47
C LEU A 104 7.67 10.05 -4.21
N ILE A 105 8.78 9.61 -3.62
CA ILE A 105 10.11 9.68 -4.24
C ILE A 105 10.17 8.76 -5.47
N ILE A 106 9.64 7.54 -5.39
CA ILE A 106 9.62 6.60 -6.51
C ILE A 106 8.77 7.13 -7.66
N ILE A 107 7.59 7.70 -7.37
CA ILE A 107 6.74 8.34 -8.37
C ILE A 107 7.50 9.50 -9.04
N MET A 108 8.22 10.31 -8.26
CA MET A 108 9.04 11.40 -8.80
C MET A 108 10.16 10.85 -9.71
N LEU A 109 10.89 9.82 -9.27
CA LEU A 109 11.93 9.16 -10.07
C LEU A 109 11.37 8.59 -11.37
N PHE A 110 10.18 7.99 -11.33
CA PHE A 110 9.51 7.46 -12.51
C PHE A 110 9.16 8.56 -13.54
N VAL A 111 8.67 9.72 -13.07
CA VAL A 111 8.39 10.85 -13.96
C VAL A 111 9.69 11.42 -14.55
N LEU A 112 10.78 11.46 -13.78
CA LEU A 112 12.09 11.93 -14.26
C LEU A 112 12.74 10.96 -15.26
N ASP A 113 12.56 9.65 -15.07
CA ASP A 113 13.01 8.61 -16.00
C ASP A 113 12.24 8.68 -17.33
N ASN A 114 10.91 8.85 -17.26
CA ASN A 114 10.06 9.04 -18.44
C ASN A 114 10.38 10.32 -19.24
N ASN A 115 11.00 11.32 -18.60
CA ASN A 115 11.51 12.54 -19.24
C ASN A 115 12.87 12.34 -19.95
N GLY A 116 13.41 11.12 -20.00
CA GLY A 116 14.60 10.77 -20.79
C GLY A 116 15.95 11.10 -20.13
N THR A 117 15.94 11.44 -18.85
CA THR A 117 17.15 11.85 -18.11
C THR A 117 17.98 10.67 -17.62
N ILE A 118 17.34 9.52 -17.43
CA ILE A 118 17.88 8.33 -16.79
C ILE A 118 17.34 7.11 -17.55
N GLY A 119 18.18 6.12 -17.85
CA GLY A 119 17.78 4.87 -18.49
C GLY A 119 17.65 3.74 -17.48
N LEU A 120 16.89 3.95 -16.40
CA LEU A 120 16.74 2.93 -15.37
C LEU A 120 15.70 1.90 -15.82
N GLY A 121 16.10 0.64 -15.89
CA GLY A 121 15.13 -0.44 -16.10
C GLY A 121 14.11 -0.48 -14.95
N PHE A 122 12.83 -0.71 -15.28
CA PHE A 122 11.72 -0.75 -14.32
C PHE A 122 12.01 -1.58 -13.04
N LEU A 123 12.80 -2.66 -13.15
CA LEU A 123 13.21 -3.50 -12.01
C LEU A 123 14.01 -2.75 -10.93
N TRP A 124 14.81 -1.75 -11.31
CA TRP A 124 15.65 -1.01 -10.35
C TRP A 124 14.82 -0.16 -9.39
N LEU A 125 13.63 0.30 -9.80
CA LEU A 125 12.71 1.05 -8.94
C LEU A 125 12.28 0.21 -7.71
N ASN A 126 12.18 -1.10 -7.87
CA ASN A 126 11.82 -2.02 -6.79
C ASN A 126 12.92 -2.07 -5.71
N VAL A 127 14.18 -2.20 -6.13
CA VAL A 127 15.36 -2.19 -5.22
C VAL A 127 15.47 -0.84 -4.51
N ILE A 128 15.36 0.26 -5.26
CA ILE A 128 15.42 1.62 -4.73
C ILE A 128 14.30 1.84 -3.72
N GLY A 129 13.08 1.40 -4.03
CA GLY A 129 11.94 1.54 -3.12
C GLY A 129 12.11 0.77 -1.82
N ALA A 130 12.59 -0.47 -1.88
CA ALA A 130 12.84 -1.25 -0.68
C ALA A 130 13.92 -0.60 0.20
N LEU A 131 15.02 -0.12 -0.41
CA LEU A 131 16.09 0.57 0.29
C LEU A 131 15.64 1.89 0.91
N LEU A 132 14.88 2.71 0.17
CA LEU A 132 14.33 3.98 0.67
C LEU A 132 13.48 3.76 1.92
N VAL A 133 12.56 2.78 1.88
CA VAL A 133 11.72 2.48 3.06
C VAL A 133 12.57 2.03 4.24
N CYS A 134 13.57 1.16 4.03
CA CYS A 134 14.44 0.69 5.11
C CYS A 134 15.25 1.84 5.73
N LEU A 135 15.85 2.70 4.90
CA LEU A 135 16.66 3.84 5.34
C LEU A 135 15.81 4.90 6.03
N LEU A 136 14.69 5.30 5.43
CA LEU A 136 13.77 6.27 6.03
C LEU A 136 13.19 5.74 7.34
N ALA A 137 12.80 4.46 7.40
CA ALA A 137 12.26 3.88 8.62
C ALA A 137 13.30 3.84 9.74
N TYR A 138 14.55 3.51 9.41
CA TYR A 138 15.65 3.51 10.38
C TYR A 138 15.93 4.91 10.93
N THR A 139 16.06 5.90 10.05
CA THR A 139 16.31 7.30 10.44
C THR A 139 15.13 7.90 11.23
N LEU A 140 13.90 7.78 10.75
CA LEU A 140 12.69 8.22 11.45
C LEU A 140 12.49 7.52 12.80
N SER A 141 12.85 6.24 12.88
CA SER A 141 12.79 5.52 14.15
C SER A 141 13.73 6.11 15.19
N PHE A 142 14.90 6.62 14.80
CA PHE A 142 15.83 7.26 15.73
C PHE A 142 15.18 8.50 16.39
N PHE A 143 14.58 9.39 15.58
CA PHE A 143 13.90 10.58 16.07
C PHE A 143 12.62 10.29 16.89
N ILE A 144 11.89 9.23 16.55
CA ILE A 144 10.64 8.89 17.25
C ILE A 144 10.92 8.17 18.57
N ASN A 145 12.00 7.40 18.68
CA ASN A 145 12.30 6.60 19.87
C ASN A 145 12.85 7.44 21.04
N GLU A 146 13.47 8.60 20.78
CA GLU A 146 13.87 9.55 21.85
C GLU A 146 12.67 10.00 22.69
N LYS A 147 11.50 10.21 22.07
CA LYS A 147 10.29 10.61 22.82
C LYS A 147 9.78 9.53 23.76
N LYS A 148 10.02 8.24 23.46
CA LYS A 148 9.53 7.14 24.30
C LYS A 148 10.35 6.94 25.57
N ALA A 149 11.64 7.27 25.54
CA ALA A 149 12.50 7.23 26.73
C ALA A 149 12.19 8.36 27.72
N ALA A 150 11.86 9.56 27.23
CA ALA A 150 11.58 10.73 28.08
C ALA A 150 10.25 10.61 28.86
N THR A 151 9.24 9.91 28.33
CA THR A 151 7.92 9.77 29.00
C THR A 151 7.90 8.72 30.12
N VAL A 152 8.90 7.84 30.20
CA VAL A 152 8.97 6.80 31.27
C VAL A 152 9.68 7.32 32.53
N LEU A 153 10.33 8.49 32.45
CA LEU A 153 11.07 9.11 33.56
C LEU A 153 10.35 10.29 34.24
N LEU A 154 9.06 10.51 33.94
CA LEU A 154 8.17 11.46 34.61
C LEU A 154 7.01 10.71 35.27
#